data_AF-A0A2S0JLP9-F1
#
_entry.id   AF-A0A2S0JLP9-F1
#
_cell.length_a   1.000
_cell.length_b   1.000
_cell.length_c   1.000
_cell.angle_alpha   90.00
_cell.angle_beta   90.00
_cell.angle_gamma   90.00
#
_symmetry.space_group_name_H-M   'P 1'
#
loop_
_entity.id
_entity.type
_entity.pdbx_description
1 polymer ?
#
loop_
_entity_poly.entity_id
_entity_poly.type
_entity_poly.pdbx_seq_one_letter_code
_entity_poly.pdbx_strand_id
1 'polypeptide(L)'
;MTIDWQNILFQFLGGLGVFLFSIKFMGDGLQKSADDRLREWLNRFTTNPLMGVLVGIIVTICIQSSSATTVITVGLVSAGFLTLRQAIGVIMGANIGTTITAFIIGINIGFYFYPLLAIGAGLLFFFKKATYQHIGQIVFGFGGLFLGLELMSASMQSIHQLADFASLTLHLRDQPVIGIFLGTVFTLLVQSSTATVGVLQGLYAEHLIGLDSALPILFGENIGTTITAVLASLGASIYAKRAAAAHVLFNVIGTVIFMIFFTPFIQFVQWISELFHLEPRMQIAIAHGSFNVFNMIIQVPFIGGLAAVVTKLLPGRDGNIDVTTKHLDPSFIDSSPAIALGQAKEEVLRMGEHALRGLEETFLYMKTGEAVHIPTVLQLEAGLNHLDKEITNYLVMVSKQPLSRADSVRHHTLLTNVRDIERIGDHFENILELLQYKDHHEVSLSKSARQDLIGMFSLAIEAVRKSIEALDTASLSLAQEVTELESLIDDMEDKLRQKHIARLNANECSGAAGIVYTDIVSNLERIGDHAVNIADSILGIRH
;
A
#
# COMPACT_ATOMS: atom_id res chain seq x y z
N MET A 1 39.79 -36.58 -6.12
CA MET A 1 40.23 -35.22 -6.50
C MET A 1 39.94 -34.31 -5.33
N THR A 2 40.86 -33.41 -4.97
CA THR A 2 40.60 -32.36 -3.98
C THR A 2 39.66 -31.34 -4.59
N ILE A 3 38.48 -31.15 -3.99
CA ILE A 3 37.48 -30.21 -4.47
C ILE A 3 38.00 -28.79 -4.25
N ASP A 4 38.03 -28.01 -5.32
CA ASP A 4 38.37 -26.59 -5.27
C ASP A 4 37.14 -25.78 -4.83
N TRP A 5 36.92 -25.75 -3.51
CA TRP A 5 35.82 -25.01 -2.89
C TRP A 5 35.86 -23.52 -3.21
N GLN A 6 37.05 -22.95 -3.40
CA GLN A 6 37.20 -21.54 -3.74
C GLN A 6 36.62 -21.28 -5.13
N ASN A 7 37.01 -22.09 -6.12
CA ASN A 7 36.50 -21.94 -7.48
C ASN A 7 34.98 -22.15 -7.54
N ILE A 8 34.46 -23.17 -6.84
CA ILE A 8 33.01 -23.43 -6.76
C ILE A 8 32.27 -22.23 -6.16
N LEU A 9 32.70 -21.75 -4.99
CA LEU A 9 32.04 -20.62 -4.32
C LEU A 9 32.13 -19.34 -5.15
N PHE A 10 33.27 -19.05 -5.77
CA PHE A 10 33.46 -17.82 -6.54
C PHE A 10 32.67 -17.84 -7.85
N GLN A 11 32.66 -18.96 -8.57
CA GLN A 11 31.85 -19.10 -9.77
C GLN A 11 30.36 -19.07 -9.45
N PHE A 12 29.92 -19.75 -8.39
CA PHE A 12 28.52 -19.75 -7.99
C PHE A 12 28.04 -18.37 -7.54
N LEU A 13 28.75 -17.72 -6.60
CA LEU A 13 28.37 -16.41 -6.09
C LEU A 13 28.53 -15.31 -7.15
N GLY A 14 29.58 -15.39 -7.97
CA GLY A 14 29.79 -14.48 -9.10
C GLY A 14 28.70 -14.64 -10.17
N GLY A 15 28.38 -15.88 -10.53
CA GLY A 15 27.28 -16.20 -11.45
C GLY A 15 25.93 -15.75 -10.92
N LEU A 16 25.64 -15.97 -9.63
CA LEU A 16 24.45 -15.47 -8.96
C LEU A 16 24.40 -13.94 -8.95
N GLY A 17 25.52 -13.27 -8.71
CA GLY A 17 25.60 -11.80 -8.78
C GLY A 17 25.31 -11.26 -10.18
N VAL A 18 25.90 -11.86 -11.22
CA VAL A 18 25.61 -11.52 -12.62
C VAL A 18 24.13 -11.78 -12.93
N PHE A 19 23.59 -12.93 -12.53
CA PHE A 19 22.20 -13.31 -12.74
C PHE A 19 21.21 -12.30 -12.12
N LEU A 20 21.40 -11.99 -10.84
CA LEU A 20 20.55 -11.03 -10.10
C LEU A 20 20.64 -9.63 -10.69
N PHE A 21 21.86 -9.17 -11.00
CA PHE A 21 22.07 -7.87 -11.66
C PHE A 21 21.36 -7.82 -13.02
N SER A 22 21.49 -8.88 -13.82
CA SER A 22 20.90 -8.98 -15.14
C SER A 22 19.38 -9.01 -15.14
N ILE A 23 18.75 -9.73 -14.20
CA ILE A 23 17.29 -9.68 -14.02
C ILE A 23 16.84 -8.27 -13.63
N LYS A 24 17.52 -7.64 -12.67
CA LYS A 24 17.19 -6.27 -12.25
C LYS A 24 17.32 -5.29 -13.41
N PHE A 25 18.42 -5.36 -14.15
CA PHE A 25 18.70 -4.47 -15.26
C PHE A 25 17.73 -4.65 -16.44
N MET A 26 17.36 -5.91 -16.72
CA MET A 26 16.31 -6.23 -17.69
C MET A 26 14.95 -5.69 -17.23
N GLY A 27 14.59 -5.89 -15.96
CA GLY A 27 13.36 -5.38 -15.35
C GLY A 27 13.27 -3.86 -15.40
N ASP A 28 14.34 -3.14 -15.05
CA ASP A 28 14.42 -1.68 -15.16
C ASP A 28 14.21 -1.21 -16.61
N GLY A 29 14.76 -1.94 -17.59
CA GLY A 29 14.56 -1.68 -19.02
C GLY A 29 13.10 -1.87 -19.45
N LEU A 30 12.47 -2.98 -19.04
CA LEU A 30 11.05 -3.26 -19.29
C LEU A 30 10.14 -2.21 -18.66
N GLN A 31 10.42 -1.82 -17.41
CA GLN A 31 9.68 -0.79 -16.69
C GLN A 31 9.79 0.57 -17.38
N LYS A 32 11.00 0.98 -17.77
CA LYS A 32 11.22 2.26 -18.49
C LYS A 32 10.60 2.25 -19.89
N SER A 33 10.53 1.09 -20.54
CA SER A 33 9.81 0.94 -21.81
C SER A 33 8.29 0.98 -21.66
N ALA A 34 7.74 0.71 -20.48
CA ALA A 34 6.30 0.71 -20.20
C ALA A 34 5.70 2.09 -19.83
N ASP A 35 6.56 3.11 -19.59
CA ASP A 35 6.21 4.49 -19.20
C ASP A 35 5.41 4.60 -17.88
N ASP A 36 5.11 5.82 -17.39
CA ASP A 36 4.41 6.10 -16.11
C ASP A 36 3.00 5.48 -15.95
N ARG A 37 2.50 4.78 -16.98
CA ARG A 37 1.16 4.16 -17.05
C ARG A 37 0.94 3.02 -16.05
N LEU A 38 2.00 2.41 -15.52
CA LEU A 38 1.91 1.32 -14.55
C LEU A 38 1.25 1.75 -13.23
N ARG A 39 1.51 2.99 -12.76
CA ARG A 39 0.86 3.55 -11.56
C ARG A 39 -0.61 3.90 -11.81
N GLU A 40 -0.93 4.43 -12.98
CA GLU A 40 -2.33 4.68 -13.37
C GLU A 40 -3.13 3.37 -13.48
N TRP A 41 -2.52 2.27 -13.94
CA TRP A 41 -3.23 0.99 -14.08
C TRP A 41 -3.58 0.36 -12.72
N LEU A 42 -2.68 0.46 -11.75
CA LEU A 42 -2.93 0.05 -10.36
C LEU A 42 -4.08 0.85 -9.73
N ASN A 43 -4.17 2.15 -9.99
CA ASN A 43 -5.20 3.01 -9.40
C ASN A 43 -6.55 2.94 -10.12
N ARG A 44 -6.56 2.74 -11.45
CA ARG A 44 -7.80 2.86 -12.26
C ARG A 44 -8.52 1.54 -12.49
N PHE A 45 -7.83 0.40 -12.45
CA PHE A 45 -8.41 -0.90 -12.80
C PHE A 45 -8.64 -1.87 -11.64
N THR A 46 -8.21 -1.54 -10.41
CA THR A 46 -8.37 -2.43 -9.24
C THR A 46 -9.75 -2.30 -8.58
N THR A 47 -10.82 -2.26 -9.37
CA THR A 47 -12.19 -2.02 -8.87
C THR A 47 -12.75 -3.21 -8.08
N ASN A 48 -12.32 -4.44 -8.37
CA ASN A 48 -12.72 -5.65 -7.65
C ASN A 48 -11.56 -6.67 -7.56
N PRO A 49 -11.65 -7.70 -6.70
CA PRO A 49 -10.56 -8.64 -6.48
C PRO A 49 -10.09 -9.41 -7.73
N LEU A 50 -10.98 -9.74 -8.67
CA LEU A 50 -10.61 -10.43 -9.90
C LEU A 50 -9.81 -9.53 -10.83
N MET A 51 -10.23 -8.26 -10.94
CA MET A 51 -9.42 -7.25 -11.64
C MET A 51 -8.08 -7.03 -10.95
N GLY A 52 -8.04 -7.14 -9.61
CA GLY A 52 -6.80 -7.18 -8.85
C GLY A 52 -5.84 -8.26 -9.32
N VAL A 53 -6.31 -9.49 -9.54
CA VAL A 53 -5.48 -10.58 -10.08
C VAL A 53 -4.87 -10.21 -11.43
N LEU A 54 -5.68 -9.69 -12.37
CA LEU A 54 -5.18 -9.29 -13.68
C LEU A 54 -4.14 -8.17 -13.59
N VAL A 55 -4.39 -7.16 -12.77
CA VAL A 55 -3.46 -6.05 -12.53
C VAL A 55 -2.16 -6.58 -11.93
N GLY A 56 -2.23 -7.46 -10.93
CA GLY A 56 -1.07 -8.09 -10.31
C GLY A 56 -0.20 -8.89 -11.28
N ILE A 57 -0.84 -9.63 -12.19
CA ILE A 57 -0.16 -10.35 -13.28
C ILE A 57 0.60 -9.35 -14.16
N ILE A 58 -0.10 -8.37 -14.71
CA ILE A 58 0.46 -7.42 -15.67
C ILE A 58 1.60 -6.62 -15.05
N VAL A 59 1.38 -6.04 -13.87
CA VAL A 59 2.37 -5.23 -13.17
C VAL A 59 3.61 -6.05 -12.85
N THR A 60 3.44 -7.30 -12.40
CA THR A 60 4.58 -8.15 -12.07
C THR A 60 5.33 -8.62 -13.32
N ILE A 61 4.64 -8.85 -14.44
CA ILE A 61 5.31 -9.13 -15.73
C ILE A 61 6.13 -7.91 -16.18
N CYS A 62 5.61 -6.70 -16.02
CA CYS A 62 6.33 -5.49 -16.43
C CYS A 62 7.53 -5.19 -15.51
N ILE A 63 7.35 -5.28 -14.19
CA ILE A 63 8.38 -4.99 -13.18
C ILE A 63 9.35 -6.16 -13.01
N GLN A 64 8.96 -7.38 -13.39
CA GLN A 64 9.70 -8.63 -13.18
C GLN A 64 9.98 -8.96 -11.70
N SER A 65 9.19 -8.41 -10.77
CA SER A 65 9.39 -8.62 -9.33
C SER A 65 8.05 -8.66 -8.58
N SER A 66 7.60 -9.86 -8.18
CA SER A 66 6.42 -10.01 -7.31
C SER A 66 6.64 -9.37 -5.95
N SER A 67 7.84 -9.46 -5.39
CA SER A 67 8.18 -8.81 -4.13
C SER A 67 7.93 -7.29 -4.22
N ALA A 68 8.36 -6.63 -5.31
CA ALA A 68 8.10 -5.21 -5.50
C ALA A 68 6.59 -4.92 -5.64
N THR A 69 5.87 -5.69 -6.47
CA THR A 69 4.42 -5.56 -6.64
C THR A 69 3.67 -5.74 -5.32
N THR A 70 4.05 -6.74 -4.52
CA THR A 70 3.42 -7.02 -3.23
C THR A 70 3.74 -5.93 -2.21
N VAL A 71 4.98 -5.44 -2.13
CA VAL A 71 5.34 -4.32 -1.24
C VAL A 71 4.54 -3.06 -1.58
N ILE A 72 4.41 -2.73 -2.87
CA ILE A 72 3.56 -1.62 -3.33
C ILE A 72 2.10 -1.86 -2.92
N THR A 73 1.59 -3.07 -3.12
CA THR A 73 0.21 -3.43 -2.76
C THR A 73 -0.04 -3.30 -1.26
N VAL A 74 0.90 -3.75 -0.43
CA VAL A 74 0.85 -3.60 1.03
C VAL A 74 0.83 -2.12 1.42
N GLY A 75 1.65 -1.28 0.76
CA GLY A 75 1.64 0.17 0.94
C GLY A 75 0.31 0.82 0.56
N LEU A 76 -0.29 0.44 -0.58
CA LEU A 76 -1.58 0.96 -1.04
C LEU A 76 -2.75 0.58 -0.14
N VAL A 77 -2.71 -0.62 0.44
CA VAL A 77 -3.67 -1.04 1.47
C VAL A 77 -3.49 -0.23 2.74
N SER A 78 -2.25 0.03 3.15
CA SER A 78 -1.97 0.84 4.32
C SER A 78 -2.42 2.29 4.18
N ALA A 79 -2.36 2.82 2.95
CA ALA A 79 -2.82 4.17 2.61
C ALA A 79 -4.32 4.24 2.27
N GLY A 80 -5.07 3.14 2.41
CA GLY A 80 -6.52 3.12 2.18
C GLY A 80 -6.97 3.09 0.71
N PHE A 81 -6.04 3.13 -0.25
CA PHE A 81 -6.36 3.10 -1.68
C PHE A 81 -6.90 1.75 -2.16
N LEU A 82 -6.56 0.65 -1.47
CA LEU A 82 -7.05 -0.69 -1.77
C LEU A 82 -7.68 -1.33 -0.54
N THR A 83 -8.83 -1.97 -0.75
CA THR A 83 -9.38 -2.89 0.25
C THR A 83 -8.51 -4.14 0.38
N LEU A 84 -8.54 -4.79 1.55
CA LEU A 84 -7.83 -6.05 1.78
C LEU A 84 -8.17 -7.11 0.72
N ARG A 85 -9.42 -7.20 0.27
CA ARG A 85 -9.84 -8.18 -0.75
C ARG A 85 -9.24 -7.88 -2.13
N GLN A 86 -9.20 -6.60 -2.53
CA GLN A 86 -8.56 -6.18 -3.78
C GLN A 86 -7.07 -6.49 -3.75
N ALA A 87 -6.40 -6.20 -2.63
CA ALA A 87 -4.99 -6.47 -2.43
C ALA A 87 -4.64 -7.96 -2.46
N ILE A 88 -5.45 -8.82 -1.84
CA ILE A 88 -5.29 -10.28 -1.97
C ILE A 88 -5.34 -10.68 -3.45
N GLY A 89 -6.26 -10.11 -4.22
CA GLY A 89 -6.32 -10.30 -5.67
C GLY A 89 -5.01 -9.92 -6.37
N VAL A 90 -4.49 -8.72 -6.13
CA VAL A 90 -3.21 -8.25 -6.71
C VAL A 90 -2.05 -9.16 -6.32
N ILE A 91 -1.97 -9.59 -5.07
CA ILE A 91 -0.92 -10.51 -4.58
C ILE A 91 -1.00 -11.87 -5.28
N MET A 92 -2.19 -12.46 -5.41
CA MET A 92 -2.39 -13.71 -6.16
C MET A 92 -1.95 -13.56 -7.63
N GLY A 93 -2.27 -12.42 -8.24
CA GLY A 93 -1.83 -12.09 -9.58
C GLY A 93 -0.32 -11.95 -9.71
N ALA A 94 0.34 -11.33 -8.72
CA ALA A 94 1.78 -11.13 -8.71
C ALA A 94 2.56 -12.45 -8.66
N ASN A 95 2.07 -13.43 -7.91
CA ASN A 95 2.64 -14.78 -7.89
C ASN A 95 2.61 -15.43 -9.28
N ILE A 96 1.53 -15.27 -10.04
CA ILE A 96 1.46 -15.76 -11.42
C ILE A 96 2.39 -14.96 -12.33
N GLY A 97 2.40 -13.63 -12.24
CA GLY A 97 3.23 -12.80 -13.12
C GLY A 97 4.73 -13.15 -13.03
N THR A 98 5.19 -13.55 -11.85
CA THR A 98 6.59 -13.98 -11.60
C THR A 98 6.97 -15.23 -12.38
N THR A 99 6.02 -16.11 -12.69
CA THR A 99 6.35 -17.37 -13.38
C THR A 99 6.83 -17.14 -14.80
N ILE A 100 6.48 -15.99 -15.43
CA ILE A 100 6.96 -15.63 -16.77
C ILE A 100 8.49 -15.61 -16.83
N THR A 101 9.18 -15.19 -15.76
CA THR A 101 10.65 -15.20 -15.76
C THR A 101 11.20 -16.62 -15.78
N ALA A 102 10.53 -17.58 -15.13
CA ALA A 102 10.92 -19.00 -15.19
C ALA A 102 10.75 -19.57 -16.62
N PHE A 103 9.71 -19.16 -17.34
CA PHE A 103 9.53 -19.51 -18.75
C PHE A 103 10.62 -18.90 -19.63
N ILE A 104 10.97 -17.63 -19.40
CA ILE A 104 12.07 -16.96 -20.08
C ILE A 104 13.38 -17.75 -19.89
N ILE A 105 13.71 -18.11 -18.64
CA ILE A 105 14.91 -18.88 -18.30
C ILE A 105 14.87 -20.31 -18.87
N GLY A 106 13.66 -20.88 -18.97
CA GLY A 106 13.44 -22.23 -19.49
C GLY A 106 13.79 -22.40 -20.96
N ILE A 107 13.93 -21.29 -21.71
CA ILE A 107 14.31 -21.32 -23.13
C ILE A 107 15.79 -21.69 -23.25
N ASN A 108 16.10 -22.74 -24.02
CA ASN A 108 17.48 -23.07 -24.34
C ASN A 108 18.01 -22.13 -25.41
N ILE A 109 18.75 -21.10 -25.00
CA ILE A 109 19.40 -20.17 -25.92
C ILE A 109 20.87 -20.51 -26.23
N GLY A 110 21.43 -21.57 -25.64
CA GLY A 110 22.82 -22.00 -25.87
C GLY A 110 23.83 -20.85 -25.93
N PHE A 111 24.70 -20.83 -26.94
CA PHE A 111 25.72 -19.79 -27.13
C PHE A 111 25.18 -18.42 -27.58
N TYR A 112 23.87 -18.28 -27.84
CA TYR A 112 23.28 -17.03 -28.32
C TYR A 112 23.24 -15.93 -27.25
N PHE A 113 23.52 -16.22 -25.97
CA PHE A 113 23.66 -15.16 -24.96
C PHE A 113 24.86 -14.22 -25.23
N TYR A 114 25.95 -14.70 -25.85
CA TYR A 114 27.10 -13.88 -26.21
C TYR A 114 26.77 -12.76 -27.22
N PRO A 115 26.13 -13.04 -28.38
CA PRO A 115 25.73 -11.99 -29.30
C PRO A 115 24.64 -11.08 -28.70
N LEU A 116 23.75 -11.59 -27.84
CA LEU A 116 22.77 -10.74 -27.13
C LEU A 116 23.46 -9.75 -26.19
N LEU A 117 24.47 -10.18 -25.42
CA LEU A 117 25.30 -9.29 -24.61
C LEU A 117 25.99 -8.22 -25.47
N ALA A 118 26.58 -8.62 -26.61
CA ALA A 118 27.26 -7.70 -27.51
C ALA A 118 26.30 -6.65 -28.11
N ILE A 119 25.12 -7.08 -28.58
CA ILE A 119 24.09 -6.20 -29.14
C ILE A 119 23.55 -5.26 -28.05
N GLY A 120 23.21 -5.79 -26.87
CA GLY A 120 22.70 -5.01 -25.76
C GLY A 120 23.71 -3.95 -25.30
N ALA A 121 24.98 -4.32 -25.14
CA ALA A 121 26.05 -3.37 -24.86
C ALA A 121 26.20 -2.34 -25.99
N GLY A 122 26.15 -2.77 -27.25
CA GLY A 122 26.21 -1.87 -28.39
C GLY A 122 25.10 -0.81 -28.36
N LEU A 123 23.87 -1.23 -28.08
CA LEU A 123 22.72 -0.32 -27.93
C LEU A 123 22.91 0.69 -26.79
N LEU A 124 23.49 0.25 -25.66
CA LEU A 124 23.71 1.10 -24.49
C LEU A 124 24.82 2.14 -24.69
N PHE A 125 25.94 1.73 -25.29
CA PHE A 125 27.13 2.57 -25.38
C PHE A 125 27.18 3.44 -26.63
N PHE A 126 26.61 2.99 -27.76
CA PHE A 126 26.68 3.74 -29.03
C PHE A 126 25.45 4.59 -29.33
N PHE A 127 24.32 4.41 -28.62
CA PHE A 127 23.10 5.18 -28.84
C PHE A 127 22.68 5.99 -27.62
N LYS A 128 22.33 7.27 -27.83
CA LYS A 128 21.91 8.20 -26.75
C LYS A 128 20.40 8.33 -26.59
N LYS A 129 19.61 7.83 -27.55
CA LYS A 129 18.15 7.92 -27.50
C LYS A 129 17.61 6.93 -26.46
N ALA A 130 16.77 7.42 -25.55
CA ALA A 130 16.21 6.65 -24.43
C ALA A 130 15.61 5.30 -24.85
N THR A 131 14.84 5.26 -25.94
CA THR A 131 14.26 4.01 -26.48
C THR A 131 15.31 2.94 -26.75
N TYR A 132 16.44 3.29 -27.39
CA TYR A 132 17.51 2.32 -27.66
C TYR A 132 18.26 1.91 -26.41
N GLN A 133 18.40 2.82 -25.44
CA GLN A 133 18.98 2.47 -24.15
C GLN A 133 18.10 1.51 -23.36
N HIS A 134 16.78 1.68 -23.35
CA HIS A 134 15.85 0.76 -22.68
C HIS A 134 15.85 -0.63 -23.36
N ILE A 135 15.81 -0.68 -24.69
CA ILE A 135 15.94 -1.95 -25.43
C ILE A 135 17.32 -2.58 -25.15
N GLY A 136 18.37 -1.77 -25.11
CA GLY A 136 19.72 -2.21 -24.74
C GLY A 136 19.79 -2.82 -23.34
N GLN A 137 19.11 -2.23 -22.35
CA GLN A 137 18.98 -2.77 -20.98
C GLN A 137 18.30 -4.14 -20.99
N ILE A 138 17.20 -4.27 -21.73
CA ILE A 138 16.45 -5.52 -21.85
C ILE A 138 17.32 -6.61 -22.49
N VAL A 139 17.93 -6.32 -23.65
CA VAL A 139 18.71 -7.31 -24.42
C VAL A 139 19.99 -7.70 -23.67
N PHE A 140 20.70 -6.73 -23.07
CA PHE A 140 21.91 -7.01 -22.27
C PHE A 140 21.56 -7.80 -21.00
N GLY A 141 20.52 -7.37 -20.28
CA GLY A 141 20.04 -8.07 -19.09
C GLY A 141 19.61 -9.50 -19.41
N PHE A 142 18.90 -9.71 -20.52
CA PHE A 142 18.54 -11.05 -20.98
C PHE A 142 19.78 -11.91 -21.27
N GLY A 143 20.77 -11.42 -22.02
CA GLY A 143 22.01 -12.17 -22.27
C GLY A 143 22.81 -12.47 -20.99
N GLY A 144 22.91 -11.50 -20.09
CA GLY A 144 23.66 -11.65 -18.83
C GLY A 144 22.98 -12.61 -17.85
N LEU A 145 21.65 -12.72 -17.88
CA LEU A 145 20.89 -13.70 -17.09
C LEU A 145 21.39 -15.12 -17.40
N PHE A 146 21.52 -15.47 -18.68
CA PHE A 146 21.98 -16.80 -19.07
C PHE A 146 23.47 -17.02 -18.80
N LEU A 147 24.30 -15.97 -18.95
CA LEU A 147 25.70 -16.04 -18.53
C LEU A 147 25.82 -16.35 -17.03
N GLY A 148 25.02 -15.71 -16.19
CA GLY A 148 24.98 -15.98 -14.75
C GLY A 148 24.59 -17.42 -14.45
N LEU A 149 23.55 -17.94 -15.12
CA LEU A 149 23.13 -19.34 -14.99
C LEU A 149 24.20 -20.34 -15.44
N GLU A 150 24.92 -20.04 -16.52
CA GLU A 150 25.98 -20.91 -17.03
C GLU A 150 27.12 -21.01 -16.00
N LEU A 151 27.55 -19.88 -15.43
CA LEU A 151 28.56 -19.83 -14.38
C LEU A 151 28.13 -20.62 -13.13
N MET A 152 26.86 -20.48 -12.73
CA MET A 152 26.31 -21.24 -11.61
C MET A 152 26.25 -22.74 -11.92
N SER A 153 25.78 -23.12 -13.11
CA SER A 153 25.65 -24.54 -13.51
C SER A 153 27.02 -25.22 -13.61
N ALA A 154 28.02 -24.56 -14.19
CA ALA A 154 29.39 -25.04 -14.27
C ALA A 154 30.00 -25.31 -12.88
N SER A 155 29.72 -24.43 -11.90
CA SER A 155 30.18 -24.63 -10.52
C SER A 155 29.53 -25.86 -9.85
N MET A 156 28.25 -26.13 -10.16
CA MET A 156 27.48 -27.22 -9.56
C MET A 156 27.82 -28.60 -10.15
N GLN A 157 28.24 -28.68 -11.41
CA GLN A 157 28.73 -29.93 -12.02
C GLN A 157 29.92 -30.53 -11.24
N SER A 158 30.77 -29.69 -10.66
CA SER A 158 31.93 -30.14 -9.86
C SER A 158 31.52 -30.80 -8.53
N ILE A 159 30.31 -30.54 -8.04
CA ILE A 159 29.77 -31.06 -6.77
C ILE A 159 29.15 -32.46 -6.95
N HIS A 160 28.70 -32.81 -8.17
CA HIS A 160 28.05 -34.10 -8.46
C HIS A 160 28.89 -35.33 -8.08
N GLN A 161 30.22 -35.19 -8.03
CA GLN A 161 31.14 -36.28 -7.70
C GLN A 161 31.25 -36.58 -6.18
N LEU A 162 30.59 -35.78 -5.33
CA LEU A 162 30.56 -35.99 -3.89
C LEU A 162 29.53 -37.06 -3.49
N ALA A 163 29.97 -38.06 -2.74
CA ALA A 163 29.09 -39.06 -2.13
C ALA A 163 28.01 -38.43 -1.22
N ASP A 164 28.34 -37.31 -0.57
CA ASP A 164 27.42 -36.55 0.29
C ASP A 164 26.31 -35.85 -0.50
N PHE A 165 26.56 -35.49 -1.76
CA PHE A 165 25.54 -34.90 -2.61
C PHE A 165 24.51 -35.95 -3.06
N ALA A 166 24.98 -37.15 -3.44
CA ALA A 166 24.10 -38.26 -3.79
C ALA A 166 23.22 -38.71 -2.60
N SER A 167 23.79 -38.76 -1.39
CA SER A 167 23.03 -39.09 -0.19
C SER A 167 22.01 -38.01 0.17
N LEU A 168 22.33 -36.72 -0.01
CA LEU A 168 21.39 -35.62 0.15
C LEU A 168 20.22 -35.71 -0.83
N THR A 169 20.48 -35.96 -2.12
CA THR A 169 19.42 -36.11 -3.13
C THR A 169 18.47 -37.28 -2.83
N LEU A 170 19.00 -38.40 -2.33
CA LEU A 170 18.16 -39.53 -1.89
C LEU A 170 17.29 -39.18 -0.67
N HIS A 171 17.84 -38.46 0.33
CA HIS A 171 17.05 -38.00 1.47
C HIS A 171 15.96 -37.00 1.08
N LEU A 172 16.23 -36.12 0.11
CA LEU A 172 15.24 -35.16 -0.40
C LEU A 172 14.07 -35.85 -1.11
N ARG A 173 14.36 -36.93 -1.82
CA ARG A 173 13.34 -37.79 -2.45
C ARG A 173 12.46 -38.48 -1.42
N ASP A 174 13.04 -39.07 -0.38
CA ASP A 174 12.30 -39.83 0.63
C ASP A 174 11.56 -38.95 1.63
N GLN A 175 12.03 -37.70 1.83
CA GLN A 175 11.43 -36.73 2.75
C GLN A 175 11.18 -35.38 2.07
N PRO A 176 10.12 -35.26 1.24
CA PRO A 176 9.77 -34.03 0.51
C PRO A 176 9.65 -32.77 1.37
N VAL A 177 9.26 -32.91 2.65
CA VAL A 177 9.15 -31.79 3.60
C VAL A 177 10.49 -31.08 3.82
N ILE A 178 11.61 -31.82 3.78
CA ILE A 178 12.95 -31.22 3.84
C ILE A 178 13.20 -30.34 2.61
N GLY A 179 12.77 -30.78 1.43
CA GLY A 179 12.85 -29.98 0.22
C GLY A 179 12.09 -28.66 0.34
N ILE A 180 10.87 -28.68 0.88
CA ILE A 180 10.08 -27.46 1.17
C ILE A 180 10.87 -26.52 2.09
N PHE A 181 11.40 -27.05 3.20
CA PHE A 181 12.16 -26.24 4.13
C PHE A 181 13.41 -25.61 3.48
N LEU A 182 14.17 -26.38 2.70
CA LEU A 182 15.35 -25.88 1.98
C LEU A 182 14.99 -24.79 0.98
N GLY A 183 13.94 -25.00 0.19
CA GLY A 183 13.44 -23.99 -0.76
C GLY A 183 13.04 -22.70 -0.04
N THR A 184 12.27 -22.82 1.05
CA THR A 184 11.88 -21.66 1.87
C THR A 184 13.11 -20.92 2.37
N VAL A 185 14.05 -21.59 3.06
CA VAL A 185 15.24 -20.94 3.62
C VAL A 185 16.11 -20.31 2.54
N PHE A 186 16.34 -21.00 1.43
CA PHE A 186 17.16 -20.47 0.35
C PHE A 186 16.53 -19.20 -0.24
N THR A 187 15.23 -19.21 -0.52
CA THR A 187 14.53 -18.03 -1.04
C THR A 187 14.45 -16.91 -0.01
N LEU A 188 14.33 -17.21 1.29
CA LEU A 188 14.40 -16.21 2.36
C LEU A 188 15.75 -15.46 2.37
N LEU A 189 16.85 -16.20 2.19
CA LEU A 189 18.21 -15.64 2.21
C LEU A 189 18.50 -14.83 0.94
N VAL A 190 18.16 -15.37 -0.22
CA VAL A 190 18.41 -14.73 -1.52
C VAL A 190 17.38 -13.61 -1.80
N GLN A 191 16.22 -13.66 -1.16
CA GLN A 191 15.08 -12.74 -1.36
C GLN A 191 14.59 -12.66 -2.81
N SER A 192 14.84 -13.69 -3.60
CA SER A 192 14.43 -13.79 -5.00
C SER A 192 13.92 -15.19 -5.34
N SER A 193 12.62 -15.26 -5.66
CA SER A 193 11.95 -16.43 -6.24
C SER A 193 12.62 -16.88 -7.52
N THR A 194 12.81 -15.95 -8.46
CA THR A 194 13.40 -16.20 -9.77
C THR A 194 14.82 -16.76 -9.67
N ALA A 195 15.64 -16.27 -8.75
CA ALA A 195 16.97 -16.83 -8.52
C ALA A 195 16.92 -18.25 -7.99
N THR A 196 16.00 -18.54 -7.07
CA THR A 196 15.81 -19.89 -6.55
C THR A 196 15.35 -20.85 -7.65
N VAL A 197 14.38 -20.45 -8.46
CA VAL A 197 13.89 -21.24 -9.60
C VAL A 197 14.98 -21.42 -10.66
N GLY A 198 15.79 -20.39 -10.94
CA GLY A 198 16.92 -20.47 -11.87
C GLY A 198 17.99 -21.47 -11.43
N VAL A 199 18.35 -21.47 -10.14
CA VAL A 199 19.22 -22.51 -9.54
C VAL A 199 18.61 -23.90 -9.73
N LEU A 200 17.32 -24.04 -9.41
CA LEU A 200 16.62 -25.31 -9.50
C LEU A 200 16.56 -25.84 -10.94
N GLN A 201 16.31 -24.95 -11.91
CA GLN A 201 16.34 -25.25 -13.34
C GLN A 201 17.73 -25.73 -13.78
N GLY A 202 18.80 -25.08 -13.29
CA GLY A 202 20.18 -25.52 -13.52
C GLY A 202 20.44 -26.92 -12.96
N LEU A 203 20.16 -27.15 -11.68
CA LEU A 203 20.36 -28.45 -11.02
C LEU A 203 19.59 -29.59 -11.71
N TYR A 204 18.35 -29.32 -12.13
CA TYR A 204 17.52 -30.30 -12.83
C TYR A 204 18.03 -30.58 -14.26
N ALA A 205 18.47 -29.54 -14.99
CA ALA A 205 19.02 -29.69 -16.33
C ALA A 205 20.34 -30.47 -16.36
N GLU A 206 21.14 -30.35 -15.32
CA GLU A 206 22.39 -31.11 -15.14
C GLU A 206 22.16 -32.51 -14.52
N HIS A 207 20.90 -32.95 -14.39
CA HIS A 207 20.52 -34.23 -13.80
C HIS A 207 21.00 -34.46 -12.36
N LEU A 208 21.30 -33.38 -11.63
CA LEU A 208 21.78 -33.43 -10.24
C LEU A 208 20.66 -33.76 -9.25
N ILE A 209 19.43 -33.38 -9.60
CA ILE A 209 18.22 -33.65 -8.83
C ILE A 209 17.11 -34.14 -9.77
N GLY A 210 16.23 -35.00 -9.25
CA GLY A 210 15.01 -35.42 -9.95
C GLY A 210 13.85 -34.45 -9.73
N LEU A 211 12.77 -34.63 -10.49
CA LEU A 211 11.56 -33.81 -10.37
C LEU A 211 10.88 -33.98 -9.00
N ASP A 212 10.95 -35.19 -8.44
CA ASP A 212 10.51 -35.55 -7.10
C ASP A 212 11.24 -34.79 -5.98
N SER A 213 12.51 -34.42 -6.21
CA SER A 213 13.28 -33.57 -5.28
C SER A 213 13.10 -32.08 -5.59
N ALA A 214 12.94 -31.72 -6.86
CA ALA A 214 12.85 -30.34 -7.30
C ALA A 214 11.52 -29.67 -6.93
N LEU A 215 10.39 -30.37 -7.09
CA LEU A 215 9.07 -29.79 -6.83
C LEU A 215 8.85 -29.39 -5.36
N PRO A 216 9.24 -30.18 -4.35
CA PRO A 216 9.13 -29.74 -2.97
C PRO A 216 9.96 -28.48 -2.69
N ILE A 217 11.17 -28.36 -3.27
CA ILE A 217 11.99 -27.14 -3.17
C ILE A 217 11.27 -25.95 -3.81
N LEU A 218 10.67 -26.15 -4.98
CA LEU A 218 9.86 -25.13 -5.67
C LEU A 218 8.65 -24.68 -4.83
N PHE A 219 7.96 -25.60 -4.15
CA PHE A 219 6.86 -25.23 -3.26
C PHE A 219 7.35 -24.47 -2.03
N GLY A 220 8.53 -24.83 -1.52
CA GLY A 220 9.23 -24.11 -0.47
C GLY A 220 9.58 -22.68 -0.85
N GLU A 221 10.08 -22.49 -2.07
CA GLU A 221 10.44 -21.19 -2.65
C GLU A 221 9.24 -20.23 -2.65
N ASN A 222 8.06 -20.70 -3.05
CA ASN A 222 6.83 -19.90 -3.04
C ASN A 222 6.45 -19.42 -1.63
N ILE A 223 6.72 -20.22 -0.58
CA ILE A 223 6.57 -19.80 0.81
C ILE A 223 7.65 -18.76 1.18
N GLY A 224 8.91 -19.03 0.82
CA GLY A 224 10.04 -18.15 1.15
C GLY A 224 9.89 -16.73 0.58
N THR A 225 9.35 -16.60 -0.63
CA THR A 225 9.11 -15.32 -1.30
C THR A 225 8.22 -14.35 -0.50
N THR A 226 7.38 -14.86 0.41
CA THR A 226 6.46 -14.05 1.20
C THR A 226 7.13 -13.18 2.26
N ILE A 227 8.41 -13.41 2.57
CA ILE A 227 9.13 -12.65 3.60
C ILE A 227 9.23 -11.16 3.29
N THR A 228 9.31 -10.79 2.02
CA THR A 228 9.44 -9.39 1.62
C THR A 228 8.20 -8.60 2.02
N ALA A 229 7.01 -9.19 1.86
CA ALA A 229 5.75 -8.62 2.32
C ALA A 229 5.68 -8.53 3.84
N VAL A 230 6.14 -9.58 4.54
CA VAL A 230 6.18 -9.60 6.00
C VAL A 230 7.08 -8.49 6.53
N LEU A 231 8.31 -8.37 6.01
CA LEU A 231 9.27 -7.33 6.39
C LEU A 231 8.73 -5.93 6.08
N ALA A 232 8.11 -5.72 4.91
CA ALA A 232 7.52 -4.44 4.55
C ALA A 232 6.30 -4.05 5.42
N SER A 233 5.64 -5.03 6.03
CA SER A 233 4.52 -4.78 6.96
C SER A 233 4.96 -4.53 8.40
N LEU A 234 6.25 -4.70 8.73
CA LEU A 234 6.77 -4.40 10.07
C LEU A 234 6.69 -2.89 10.34
N GLY A 235 6.00 -2.51 11.42
CA GLY A 235 5.73 -1.11 11.74
C GLY A 235 4.63 -0.44 10.90
N ALA A 236 4.04 -1.16 9.94
CA ALA A 236 2.92 -0.67 9.14
C ALA A 236 1.56 -1.01 9.77
N SER A 237 0.49 -0.60 9.08
CA SER A 237 -0.88 -0.77 9.55
C SER A 237 -1.31 -2.23 9.74
N ILE A 238 -2.37 -2.47 10.52
CA ILE A 238 -3.03 -3.79 10.63
C ILE A 238 -3.51 -4.28 9.27
N TYR A 239 -3.92 -3.38 8.37
CA TYR A 239 -4.33 -3.74 7.02
C TYR A 239 -3.14 -4.22 6.19
N ALA A 240 -1.98 -3.55 6.30
CA ALA A 240 -0.72 -3.99 5.71
C ALA A 240 -0.28 -5.36 6.25
N LYS A 241 -0.33 -5.56 7.57
CA LYS A 241 -0.03 -6.84 8.22
C LYS A 241 -0.97 -7.96 7.78
N ARG A 242 -2.26 -7.66 7.60
CA ARG A 242 -3.26 -8.61 7.07
C ARG A 242 -3.00 -8.97 5.61
N ALA A 243 -2.60 -8.02 4.78
CA ALA A 243 -2.24 -8.28 3.39
C ALA A 243 -0.99 -9.18 3.30
N ALA A 244 0.05 -8.89 4.10
CA ALA A 244 1.24 -9.75 4.19
C ALA A 244 0.89 -11.15 4.72
N ALA A 245 0.08 -11.25 5.78
CA ALA A 245 -0.39 -12.53 6.30
C ALA A 245 -1.22 -13.32 5.27
N ALA A 246 -2.02 -12.64 4.45
CA ALA A 246 -2.77 -13.28 3.38
C ALA A 246 -1.84 -13.84 2.28
N HIS A 247 -0.73 -13.15 1.97
CA HIS A 247 0.29 -13.65 1.05
C HIS A 247 0.95 -14.93 1.58
N VAL A 248 1.34 -14.94 2.86
CA VAL A 248 1.89 -16.13 3.53
C VAL A 248 0.88 -17.28 3.47
N LEU A 249 -0.36 -17.02 3.90
CA LEU A 249 -1.40 -18.04 3.98
C LEU A 249 -1.75 -18.62 2.59
N PHE A 250 -1.82 -17.79 1.55
CA PHE A 250 -2.06 -18.21 0.17
C PHE A 250 -1.01 -19.22 -0.30
N ASN A 251 0.28 -18.94 -0.08
CA ASN A 251 1.37 -19.83 -0.49
C ASN A 251 1.41 -21.10 0.37
N VAL A 252 1.24 -20.98 1.68
CA VAL A 252 1.23 -22.15 2.58
C VAL A 252 0.07 -23.10 2.25
N ILE A 253 -1.15 -22.59 2.07
CA ILE A 253 -2.31 -23.39 1.68
C ILE A 253 -2.05 -24.06 0.33
N GLY A 254 -1.52 -23.33 -0.65
CA GLY A 254 -1.18 -23.87 -1.95
C GLY A 254 -0.18 -25.03 -1.87
N THR A 255 0.92 -24.82 -1.13
CA THR A 255 1.91 -25.87 -0.89
C THR A 255 1.30 -27.10 -0.22
N VAL A 256 0.44 -26.93 0.80
CA VAL A 256 -0.23 -28.07 1.44
C VAL A 256 -1.13 -28.82 0.44
N ILE A 257 -1.93 -28.12 -0.36
CA ILE A 257 -2.80 -28.73 -1.36
C ILE A 257 -1.98 -29.55 -2.37
N PHE A 258 -0.92 -28.96 -2.95
CA PHE A 258 -0.09 -29.66 -3.93
C PHE A 258 0.76 -30.78 -3.34
N MET A 259 1.08 -30.72 -2.04
CA MET A 259 1.69 -31.85 -1.34
C MET A 259 0.72 -33.01 -1.13
N ILE A 260 -0.58 -32.75 -0.92
CA ILE A 260 -1.61 -33.80 -0.89
C ILE A 260 -1.74 -34.43 -2.29
N PHE A 261 -1.67 -33.64 -3.34
CA PHE A 261 -1.74 -34.09 -4.74
C PHE A 261 -0.37 -34.26 -5.40
N PHE A 262 0.66 -34.59 -4.62
CA PHE A 262 2.05 -34.56 -5.07
C PHE A 262 2.32 -35.50 -6.25
N THR A 263 1.97 -36.78 -6.12
CA THR A 263 2.17 -37.77 -7.18
C THR A 263 1.39 -37.45 -8.46
N PRO A 264 0.08 -37.12 -8.40
CA PRO A 264 -0.65 -36.64 -9.57
C PRO A 264 -0.01 -35.42 -10.24
N PHE A 265 0.53 -34.48 -9.46
CA PHE A 265 1.14 -33.28 -10.01
C PHE A 265 2.47 -33.56 -10.72
N ILE A 266 3.31 -34.45 -10.17
CA ILE A 266 4.51 -34.95 -10.87
C ILE A 266 4.13 -35.57 -12.22
N GLN A 267 3.12 -36.45 -12.22
CA GLN A 267 2.66 -37.13 -13.44
C GLN A 267 2.12 -36.13 -14.46
N PHE A 268 1.41 -35.09 -14.01
CA PHE A 268 0.93 -34.01 -14.87
C PHE A 268 2.09 -33.26 -15.55
N VAL A 269 3.13 -32.88 -14.80
CA VAL A 269 4.30 -32.18 -15.35
C VAL A 269 5.06 -33.09 -16.33
N GLN A 270 5.24 -34.36 -15.99
CA GLN A 270 5.86 -35.35 -16.88
C GLN A 270 5.07 -35.56 -18.16
N TRP A 271 3.74 -35.69 -18.06
CA TRP A 271 2.86 -35.83 -19.22
C TRP A 271 2.95 -34.63 -20.16
N ILE A 272 2.91 -33.40 -19.64
CA ILE A 272 3.10 -32.18 -20.45
C ILE A 272 4.50 -32.17 -21.08
N SER A 273 5.52 -32.57 -20.31
CA SER A 273 6.89 -32.65 -20.80
C SER A 273 7.05 -33.60 -21.98
N GLU A 274 6.45 -34.79 -21.89
CA GLU A 274 6.48 -35.79 -22.95
C GLU A 274 5.69 -35.34 -24.17
N LEU A 275 4.51 -34.75 -23.96
CA LEU A 275 3.62 -34.28 -25.02
C LEU A 275 4.25 -33.18 -25.89
N PHE A 276 4.99 -32.26 -25.28
CA PHE A 276 5.61 -31.12 -25.97
C PHE A 276 7.12 -31.26 -26.16
N HIS A 277 7.72 -32.40 -25.78
CA HIS A 277 9.16 -32.65 -25.82
C HIS A 277 10.00 -31.54 -25.15
N LEU A 278 9.62 -31.20 -23.91
CA LEU A 278 10.19 -30.06 -23.20
C LEU A 278 11.61 -30.32 -22.70
N GLU A 279 12.50 -29.36 -22.96
CA GLU A 279 13.81 -29.27 -22.32
C GLU A 279 13.69 -29.26 -20.78
N PRO A 280 14.65 -29.84 -20.03
CA PRO A 280 14.56 -29.97 -18.58
C PRO A 280 14.24 -28.66 -17.84
N ARG A 281 14.89 -27.55 -18.22
CA ARG A 281 14.63 -26.23 -17.61
C ARG A 281 13.18 -25.78 -17.81
N MET A 282 12.60 -26.07 -18.97
CA MET A 282 11.21 -25.74 -19.29
C MET A 282 10.21 -26.60 -18.49
N GLN A 283 10.57 -27.83 -18.11
CA GLN A 283 9.72 -28.67 -17.26
C GLN A 283 9.51 -28.03 -15.87
N ILE A 284 10.57 -27.50 -15.27
CA ILE A 284 10.48 -26.75 -14.00
C ILE A 284 9.68 -25.45 -14.18
N ALA A 285 9.81 -24.77 -15.33
CA ALA A 285 9.01 -23.59 -15.63
C ALA A 285 7.50 -23.92 -15.72
N ILE A 286 7.15 -25.00 -16.39
CA ILE A 286 5.77 -25.51 -16.47
C ILE A 286 5.27 -25.90 -15.09
N ALA A 287 6.07 -26.58 -14.28
CA ALA A 287 5.70 -26.91 -12.92
C ALA A 287 5.42 -25.64 -12.09
N HIS A 288 6.30 -24.64 -12.17
CA HIS A 288 6.14 -23.38 -11.44
C HIS A 288 4.89 -22.61 -11.90
N GLY A 289 4.71 -22.48 -13.21
CA GLY A 289 3.56 -21.82 -13.82
C GLY A 289 2.24 -22.49 -13.47
N SER A 290 2.16 -23.81 -13.68
CA SER A 290 0.94 -24.57 -13.39
C SER A 290 0.60 -24.60 -11.91
N PHE A 291 1.60 -24.75 -11.03
CA PHE A 291 1.41 -24.63 -9.57
C PHE A 291 0.74 -23.30 -9.21
N ASN A 292 1.32 -22.17 -9.62
CA ASN A 292 0.79 -20.85 -9.26
C ASN A 292 -0.57 -20.55 -9.89
N VAL A 293 -0.78 -20.94 -11.15
CA VAL A 293 -2.05 -20.75 -11.85
C VAL A 293 -3.16 -21.58 -11.21
N PHE A 294 -2.94 -22.87 -10.99
CA PHE A 294 -3.93 -23.73 -10.34
C PHE A 294 -4.17 -23.32 -8.89
N ASN A 295 -3.12 -22.96 -8.14
CA ASN A 295 -3.26 -22.47 -6.77
C ASN A 295 -4.14 -21.21 -6.70
N MET A 296 -3.92 -20.27 -7.61
CA MET A 296 -4.76 -19.08 -7.76
C MET A 296 -6.21 -19.46 -8.11
N ILE A 297 -6.43 -20.30 -9.13
CA ILE A 297 -7.79 -20.70 -9.56
C ILE A 297 -8.56 -21.35 -8.39
N ILE A 298 -7.88 -22.20 -7.61
CA ILE A 298 -8.48 -22.88 -6.45
C ILE A 298 -8.85 -21.87 -5.36
N GLN A 299 -7.99 -20.89 -5.06
CA GLN A 299 -8.16 -20.00 -3.91
C GLN A 299 -8.90 -18.69 -4.21
N VAL A 300 -8.98 -18.24 -5.46
CA VAL A 300 -9.68 -16.99 -5.86
C VAL A 300 -11.15 -16.93 -5.39
N PRO A 301 -11.98 -17.99 -5.52
CA PRO A 301 -13.34 -17.98 -4.98
C PRO A 301 -13.39 -17.76 -3.46
N PHE A 302 -12.28 -18.03 -2.77
CA PHE A 302 -12.14 -17.94 -1.32
C PHE A 302 -11.40 -16.69 -0.85
N ILE A 303 -11.18 -15.67 -1.70
CA ILE A 303 -10.56 -14.39 -1.30
C ILE A 303 -11.27 -13.78 -0.08
N GLY A 304 -12.61 -13.81 -0.06
CA GLY A 304 -13.39 -13.35 1.09
C GLY A 304 -13.14 -14.17 2.36
N GLY A 305 -12.96 -15.49 2.22
CA GLY A 305 -12.63 -16.40 3.31
C GLY A 305 -11.21 -16.18 3.85
N LEU A 306 -10.22 -16.05 2.96
CA LEU A 306 -8.84 -15.69 3.32
C LEU A 306 -8.80 -14.36 4.08
N ALA A 307 -9.51 -13.34 3.58
CA ALA A 307 -9.64 -12.05 4.26
C ALA A 307 -10.24 -12.19 5.67
N ALA A 308 -11.26 -13.03 5.84
CA ALA A 308 -11.87 -13.28 7.16
C ALA A 308 -10.90 -14.00 8.11
N VAL A 309 -10.16 -15.00 7.61
CA VAL A 309 -9.17 -15.74 8.41
C VAL A 309 -8.06 -14.82 8.89
N VAL A 310 -7.45 -14.03 8.01
CA VAL A 310 -6.35 -13.11 8.43
C VAL A 310 -6.86 -12.00 9.34
N THR A 311 -8.10 -11.55 9.17
CA THR A 311 -8.73 -10.57 10.07
C THR A 311 -8.95 -11.16 11.47
N LYS A 312 -9.25 -12.45 11.56
CA LYS A 312 -9.40 -13.17 12.83
C LYS A 312 -8.05 -13.48 13.49
N LEU A 313 -7.04 -13.86 12.71
CA LEU A 313 -5.69 -14.16 13.21
C LEU A 313 -4.96 -12.90 13.69
N LEU A 314 -5.19 -11.78 13.02
CA LEU A 314 -4.63 -10.46 13.37
C LEU A 314 -5.78 -9.52 13.75
N PRO A 315 -6.34 -9.67 14.96
CA PRO A 315 -7.34 -8.75 15.47
C PRO A 315 -6.69 -7.39 15.70
N GLY A 316 -7.40 -6.34 15.32
CA GLY A 316 -6.90 -4.98 15.37
C GLY A 316 -7.71 -4.11 14.44
N ARG A 317 -8.10 -2.93 14.92
CA ARG A 317 -8.62 -1.88 14.07
C ARG A 317 -7.50 -0.86 14.03
N ASP A 318 -6.89 -0.69 12.87
CA ASP A 318 -6.21 0.58 12.66
C ASP A 318 -7.28 1.54 12.28
N GLY A 319 -7.45 2.55 13.13
CA GLY A 319 -7.76 3.90 12.71
C GLY A 319 -9.10 4.15 12.06
N ASN A 320 -9.90 3.15 11.63
CA ASN A 320 -11.22 3.40 11.07
C ASN A 320 -12.14 3.94 12.16
N ILE A 321 -12.07 5.26 12.32
CA ILE A 321 -13.09 6.06 12.97
C ILE A 321 -14.36 5.72 12.22
N ASP A 322 -15.35 5.24 12.97
CA ASP A 322 -16.63 4.84 12.43
C ASP A 322 -17.40 6.10 12.06
N VAL A 323 -17.19 6.58 10.84
CA VAL A 323 -17.81 7.79 10.30
C VAL A 323 -19.11 7.49 9.53
N THR A 324 -19.73 6.33 9.79
CA THR A 324 -21.06 5.99 9.25
C THR A 324 -22.17 6.55 10.13
N THR A 325 -23.30 6.93 9.53
CA THR A 325 -24.46 7.42 10.28
C THR A 325 -25.03 6.34 11.21
N LYS A 326 -25.38 6.71 12.45
CA LYS A 326 -25.85 5.76 13.49
C LYS A 326 -27.28 5.98 13.89
N HIS A 327 -27.71 7.23 13.91
CA HIS A 327 -29.00 7.64 14.46
C HIS A 327 -30.04 7.97 13.39
N LEU A 328 -29.67 8.15 12.11
CA LEU A 328 -30.61 8.53 11.05
C LEU A 328 -31.52 7.35 10.67
N ASP A 329 -32.71 7.28 11.27
CA ASP A 329 -33.75 6.32 10.91
C ASP A 329 -34.82 7.00 10.03
N PRO A 330 -34.97 6.58 8.75
CA PRO A 330 -35.97 7.16 7.86
C PRO A 330 -37.43 6.98 8.32
N SER A 331 -37.73 6.01 9.18
CA SER A 331 -39.09 5.73 9.65
C SER A 331 -39.69 6.85 10.51
N PHE A 332 -38.86 7.66 11.16
CA PHE A 332 -39.30 8.81 11.94
C PHE A 332 -39.64 10.04 11.11
N ILE A 333 -39.22 10.09 9.83
CA ILE A 333 -39.49 11.24 8.96
C ILE A 333 -41.01 11.45 8.82
N ASP A 334 -41.74 10.37 8.51
CA ASP A 334 -43.19 10.45 8.28
C ASP A 334 -44.00 10.37 9.59
N SER A 335 -43.48 9.67 10.60
CA SER A 335 -44.21 9.41 11.84
C SER A 335 -44.02 10.50 12.90
N SER A 336 -42.85 11.15 12.96
CA SER A 336 -42.56 12.23 13.90
C SER A 336 -41.37 13.11 13.47
N PRO A 337 -41.62 14.19 12.69
CA PRO A 337 -40.57 15.10 12.24
C PRO A 337 -39.72 15.71 13.36
N ALA A 338 -40.30 15.93 14.55
CA ALA A 338 -39.57 16.44 15.71
C ALA A 338 -38.52 15.43 16.25
N ILE A 339 -38.83 14.13 16.22
CA ILE A 339 -37.88 13.07 16.61
C ILE A 339 -36.80 12.93 15.54
N ALA A 340 -37.17 12.98 14.26
CA ALA A 340 -36.23 12.96 13.14
C ALA A 340 -35.20 14.10 13.25
N LEU A 341 -35.64 15.33 13.57
CA LEU A 341 -34.73 16.45 13.82
C LEU A 341 -33.85 16.23 15.05
N GLY A 342 -34.35 15.56 16.09
CA GLY A 342 -33.55 15.15 17.24
C GLY A 342 -32.42 14.19 16.85
N GLN A 343 -32.72 13.16 16.05
CA GLN A 343 -31.71 12.23 15.53
C GLN A 343 -30.69 12.92 14.63
N ALA A 344 -31.13 13.84 13.77
CA ALA A 344 -30.23 14.65 12.97
C ALA A 344 -29.30 15.49 13.85
N LYS A 345 -29.79 16.07 14.95
CA LYS A 345 -28.94 16.79 15.92
C LYS A 345 -27.82 15.89 16.48
N GLU A 346 -28.14 14.68 16.92
CA GLU A 346 -27.13 13.75 17.46
C GLU A 346 -26.04 13.41 16.41
N GLU A 347 -26.40 13.30 15.13
CA GLU A 347 -25.42 13.10 14.07
C GLU A 347 -24.58 14.35 13.78
N VAL A 348 -25.17 15.55 13.84
CA VAL A 348 -24.44 16.81 13.72
C VAL A 348 -23.43 16.96 14.87
N LEU A 349 -23.81 16.59 16.10
CA LEU A 349 -22.88 16.59 17.24
C LEU A 349 -21.73 15.62 17.02
N ARG A 350 -22.01 14.39 16.55
CA ARG A 350 -20.95 13.43 16.23
C ARG A 350 -20.04 13.91 15.09
N MET A 351 -20.61 14.57 14.08
CA MET A 351 -19.85 15.22 13.01
C MET A 351 -18.92 16.30 13.60
N GLY A 352 -19.41 17.11 14.54
CA GLY A 352 -18.60 18.08 15.28
C GLY A 352 -17.43 17.44 16.05
N GLU A 353 -17.69 16.36 16.79
CA GLU A 353 -16.63 15.61 17.50
C GLU A 353 -15.53 15.10 16.55
N HIS A 354 -15.92 14.65 15.35
CA HIS A 354 -14.97 14.24 14.32
C HIS A 354 -14.15 15.41 13.79
N ALA A 355 -14.76 16.58 13.56
CA ALA A 355 -14.06 17.79 13.15
C ALA A 355 -13.06 18.28 14.21
N LEU A 356 -13.47 18.29 15.48
CA LEU A 356 -12.59 18.62 16.60
C LEU A 356 -11.38 17.66 16.67
N ARG A 357 -11.64 16.36 16.57
CA ARG A 357 -10.57 15.36 16.57
C ARG A 357 -9.64 15.51 15.37
N GLY A 358 -10.16 15.84 14.19
CA GLY A 358 -9.36 16.07 12.97
C GLY A 358 -8.39 17.22 13.18
N LEU A 359 -8.87 18.31 13.75
CA LEU A 359 -8.06 19.47 14.12
C LEU A 359 -7.00 19.14 15.18
N GLU A 360 -7.34 18.36 16.21
CA GLU A 360 -6.40 17.89 17.24
C GLU A 360 -5.28 17.00 16.65
N GLU A 361 -5.60 16.08 15.74
CA GLU A 361 -4.62 15.22 15.08
C GLU A 361 -3.70 16.02 14.13
N THR A 362 -4.24 17.01 13.40
CA THR A 362 -3.45 17.96 12.61
C THR A 362 -2.51 18.77 13.50
N PHE A 363 -2.97 19.20 14.67
CA PHE A 363 -2.13 19.89 15.66
C PHE A 363 -1.01 18.99 16.20
N LEU A 364 -1.30 17.72 16.49
CA LEU A 364 -0.30 16.75 16.90
C LEU A 364 0.76 16.52 15.81
N TYR A 365 0.35 16.36 14.55
CA TYR A 365 1.28 16.26 13.41
C TYR A 365 2.22 17.47 13.34
N MET A 366 1.70 18.69 13.46
CA MET A 366 2.52 19.91 13.48
C MET A 366 3.55 19.92 14.64
N LYS A 367 3.18 19.35 15.79
CA LYS A 367 4.01 19.31 17.00
C LYS A 367 5.04 18.17 17.01
N THR A 368 4.73 17.00 16.48
CA THR A 368 5.61 15.83 16.52
C THR A 368 6.37 15.62 15.22
N GLY A 369 5.77 15.97 14.08
CA GLY A 369 6.26 15.61 12.74
C GLY A 369 6.09 14.12 12.42
N GLU A 370 5.36 13.38 13.26
CA GLU A 370 5.18 11.94 13.08
C GLU A 370 4.07 11.66 12.07
N ALA A 371 4.42 11.02 10.95
CA ALA A 371 3.48 10.70 9.87
C ALA A 371 2.32 9.75 10.28
N VAL A 372 2.32 9.24 11.51
CA VAL A 372 1.26 8.38 12.06
C VAL A 372 -0.10 9.08 12.14
N HIS A 373 -0.13 10.41 12.26
CA HIS A 373 -1.35 11.22 12.36
C HIS A 373 -2.03 11.46 11.00
N ILE A 374 -1.27 11.46 9.91
CA ILE A 374 -1.73 11.82 8.55
C ILE A 374 -2.92 10.97 8.10
N PRO A 375 -2.89 9.61 8.21
CA PRO A 375 -4.01 8.80 7.75
C PRO A 375 -5.29 9.04 8.55
N THR A 376 -5.17 9.38 9.84
CA THR A 376 -6.33 9.66 10.70
C THR A 376 -7.00 10.97 10.31
N VAL A 377 -6.23 12.01 10.00
CA VAL A 377 -6.77 13.29 9.53
C VAL A 377 -7.52 13.14 8.20
N LEU A 378 -6.90 12.48 7.20
CA LEU A 378 -7.53 12.24 5.89
C LEU A 378 -8.80 11.39 6.00
N GLN A 379 -8.81 10.42 6.93
CA GLN A 379 -9.98 9.61 7.18
C GLN A 379 -11.12 10.39 7.85
N LEU A 380 -10.78 11.33 8.73
CA LEU A 380 -11.76 12.20 9.38
C LEU A 380 -12.40 13.15 8.37
N GLU A 381 -11.61 13.79 7.50
CA GLU A 381 -12.11 14.65 6.40
C GLU A 381 -13.08 13.87 5.49
N ALA A 382 -12.65 12.72 4.98
CA ALA A 382 -13.48 11.93 4.07
C ALA A 382 -14.79 11.46 4.75
N GLY A 383 -14.72 11.22 6.05
CA GLY A 383 -15.86 10.91 6.88
C GLY A 383 -16.79 12.11 7.12
N LEU A 384 -16.26 13.31 7.34
CA LEU A 384 -17.04 14.54 7.44
C LEU A 384 -17.82 14.82 6.15
N ASN A 385 -17.18 14.67 4.99
CA ASN A 385 -17.83 14.78 3.68
C ASN A 385 -18.99 13.78 3.50
N HIS A 386 -18.80 12.55 3.99
CA HIS A 386 -19.85 11.54 3.97
C HIS A 386 -21.02 11.93 4.89
N LEU A 387 -20.73 12.38 6.11
CA LEU A 387 -21.74 12.82 7.07
C LEU A 387 -22.50 14.06 6.60
N ASP A 388 -21.82 15.05 6.01
CA ASP A 388 -22.48 16.20 5.39
C ASP A 388 -23.55 15.74 4.41
N LYS A 389 -23.16 14.90 3.45
CA LYS A 389 -24.07 14.39 2.43
C LYS A 389 -25.26 13.63 3.02
N GLU A 390 -25.01 12.70 3.95
CA GLU A 390 -26.08 11.87 4.52
C GLU A 390 -27.03 12.69 5.41
N ILE A 391 -26.50 13.55 6.28
CA ILE A 391 -27.30 14.41 7.16
C ILE A 391 -28.09 15.43 6.32
N THR A 392 -27.46 16.07 5.34
CA THR A 392 -28.12 17.01 4.44
C THR A 392 -29.25 16.33 3.66
N ASN A 393 -29.02 15.14 3.09
CA ASN A 393 -30.07 14.38 2.41
C ASN A 393 -31.24 14.03 3.35
N TYR A 394 -30.93 13.61 4.58
CA TYR A 394 -31.94 13.30 5.59
C TYR A 394 -32.77 14.55 5.96
N LEU A 395 -32.12 15.68 6.21
CA LEU A 395 -32.78 16.95 6.51
C LEU A 395 -33.63 17.46 5.33
N VAL A 396 -33.20 17.28 4.09
CA VAL A 396 -34.01 17.58 2.90
C VAL A 396 -35.28 16.72 2.87
N MET A 397 -35.20 15.45 3.24
CA MET A 397 -36.39 14.59 3.32
C MET A 397 -37.33 15.03 4.45
N VAL A 398 -36.80 15.41 5.60
CA VAL A 398 -37.60 15.96 6.73
C VAL A 398 -38.34 17.24 6.33
N SER A 399 -37.73 18.13 5.54
CA SER A 399 -38.37 19.38 5.08
C SER A 399 -39.59 19.18 4.16
N LYS A 400 -39.80 17.97 3.62
CA LYS A 400 -40.98 17.65 2.80
C LYS A 400 -42.24 17.49 3.65
N GLN A 401 -42.09 17.28 4.95
CA GLN A 401 -43.19 17.16 5.90
C GLN A 401 -43.60 18.53 6.46
N PRO A 402 -44.86 18.72 6.88
CA PRO A 402 -45.28 19.97 7.53
C PRO A 402 -44.57 20.14 8.88
N LEU A 403 -43.64 21.09 8.96
CA LEU A 403 -42.90 21.43 10.18
C LEU A 403 -43.61 22.54 10.97
N SER A 404 -43.54 22.45 12.31
CA SER A 404 -43.92 23.58 13.16
C SER A 404 -42.95 24.75 12.96
N ARG A 405 -43.32 25.97 13.41
CA ARG A 405 -42.42 27.13 13.35
C ARG A 405 -41.11 26.87 14.12
N ALA A 406 -41.18 26.17 15.25
CA ALA A 406 -40.01 25.84 16.05
C ALA A 406 -39.13 24.79 15.34
N ASP A 407 -39.74 23.78 14.73
CA ASP A 407 -39.02 22.73 13.99
C ASP A 407 -38.39 23.25 12.70
N SER A 408 -39.04 24.20 12.03
CA SER A 408 -38.47 24.86 10.84
C SER A 408 -37.21 25.67 11.19
N VAL A 409 -37.18 26.31 12.36
CA VAL A 409 -35.97 27.00 12.84
C VAL A 409 -34.87 25.98 13.16
N ARG A 410 -35.20 24.91 13.90
CA ARG A 410 -34.24 23.82 14.19
C ARG A 410 -33.65 23.20 12.93
N HIS A 411 -34.50 22.90 11.96
CA HIS A 411 -34.09 22.33 10.66
C HIS A 411 -33.08 23.24 9.95
N HIS A 412 -33.36 24.54 9.89
CA HIS A 412 -32.45 25.50 9.28
C HIS A 412 -31.11 25.58 10.02
N THR A 413 -31.14 25.66 11.35
CA THR A 413 -29.93 25.65 12.20
C THR A 413 -29.08 24.39 11.99
N LEU A 414 -29.71 23.22 11.88
CA LEU A 414 -28.97 21.98 11.64
C LEU A 414 -28.31 21.98 10.25
N LEU A 415 -29.02 22.44 9.21
CA LEU A 415 -28.43 22.54 7.86
C LEU A 415 -27.24 23.50 7.80
N THR A 416 -27.30 24.65 8.49
CA THR A 416 -26.17 25.58 8.53
C THR A 416 -25.00 24.96 9.30
N ASN A 417 -25.25 24.35 10.45
CA ASN A 417 -24.20 23.79 11.30
C ASN A 417 -23.49 22.61 10.64
N VAL A 418 -24.20 21.76 9.86
CA VAL A 418 -23.57 20.69 9.07
C VAL A 418 -22.50 21.27 8.13
N ARG A 419 -22.85 22.34 7.40
CA ARG A 419 -21.94 22.99 6.47
C ARG A 419 -20.75 23.63 7.20
N ASP A 420 -21.00 24.36 8.28
CA ASP A 420 -19.92 25.01 9.04
C ASP A 420 -18.95 23.98 9.66
N ILE A 421 -19.45 22.81 10.10
CA ILE A 421 -18.60 21.71 10.58
C ILE A 421 -17.80 21.05 9.45
N GLU A 422 -18.39 20.86 8.25
CA GLU A 422 -17.66 20.34 7.09
C GLU A 422 -16.52 21.29 6.68
N ARG A 423 -16.75 22.61 6.71
CA ARG A 423 -15.71 23.60 6.42
C ARG A 423 -14.55 23.58 7.41
N ILE A 424 -14.81 23.31 8.68
CA ILE A 424 -13.72 23.06 9.65
C ILE A 424 -12.87 21.86 9.20
N GLY A 425 -13.53 20.83 8.64
CA GLY A 425 -12.93 19.71 7.92
C GLY A 425 -11.94 20.13 6.84
N ASP A 426 -12.43 20.85 5.85
CA ASP A 426 -11.65 21.38 4.73
C ASP A 426 -10.41 22.15 5.23
N HIS A 427 -10.58 23.00 6.24
CA HIS A 427 -9.50 23.85 6.72
C HIS A 427 -8.41 23.06 7.46
N PHE A 428 -8.74 22.04 8.26
CA PHE A 428 -7.69 21.23 8.86
C PHE A 428 -6.97 20.35 7.82
N GLU A 429 -7.63 19.94 6.74
CA GLU A 429 -7.00 19.22 5.63
C GLU A 429 -6.04 20.12 4.87
N ASN A 430 -6.46 21.34 4.52
CA ASN A 430 -5.59 22.35 3.91
C ASN A 430 -4.34 22.60 4.77
N ILE A 431 -4.48 22.68 6.09
CA ILE A 431 -3.34 22.82 7.00
C ILE A 431 -2.42 21.59 6.94
N LEU A 432 -2.97 20.37 6.90
CA LEU A 432 -2.19 19.15 6.73
C LEU A 432 -1.38 19.17 5.43
N GLU A 433 -1.99 19.55 4.31
CA GLU A 433 -1.30 19.66 3.01
C GLU A 433 -0.13 20.65 3.06
N LEU A 434 -0.33 21.81 3.71
CA LEU A 434 0.72 22.82 3.92
C LEU A 434 1.87 22.27 4.78
N LEU A 435 1.56 21.50 5.83
CA LEU A 435 2.56 20.86 6.68
C LEU A 435 3.36 19.79 5.93
N GLN A 436 2.70 18.98 5.09
CA GLN A 436 3.34 17.99 4.23
C GLN A 436 4.20 18.65 3.15
N TYR A 437 3.72 19.73 2.52
CA TYR A 437 4.49 20.52 1.56
C TYR A 437 5.79 21.01 2.20
N LYS A 438 5.69 21.54 3.43
CA LYS A 438 6.84 21.98 4.22
C LYS A 438 7.84 20.84 4.47
N ASP A 439 7.38 19.64 4.83
CA ASP A 439 8.26 18.49 5.05
C ASP A 439 8.94 18.02 3.77
N HIS A 440 8.20 17.90 2.67
CA HIS A 440 8.71 17.42 1.38
C HIS A 440 9.74 18.36 0.75
N HIS A 441 9.61 19.67 0.97
CA HIS A 441 10.51 20.70 0.42
C HIS A 441 11.54 21.20 1.44
N GLU A 442 11.68 20.52 2.58
CA GLU A 442 12.64 20.84 3.65
C GLU A 442 12.55 22.30 4.12
N VAL A 443 11.34 22.87 4.14
CA VAL A 443 11.11 24.25 4.55
C VAL A 443 11.13 24.34 6.07
N SER A 444 12.09 25.08 6.63
CA SER A 444 12.21 25.24 8.08
C SER A 444 11.43 26.46 8.60
N LEU A 445 10.56 26.25 9.59
CA LEU A 445 9.99 27.33 10.40
C LEU A 445 10.89 27.64 11.60
N SER A 446 11.05 28.92 11.93
CA SER A 446 11.78 29.31 13.15
C SER A 446 11.06 28.80 14.41
N LYS A 447 11.81 28.60 15.51
CA LYS A 447 11.23 28.17 16.79
C LYS A 447 10.13 29.12 17.28
N SER A 448 10.34 30.43 17.07
CA SER A 448 9.37 31.46 17.43
C SER A 448 8.09 31.34 16.59
N ALA A 449 8.20 31.11 15.29
CA ALA A 449 7.05 30.88 14.41
C ALA A 449 6.28 29.62 14.82
N ARG A 450 6.98 28.53 15.13
CA ARG A 450 6.33 27.30 15.61
C ARG A 450 5.54 27.53 16.90
N GLN A 451 6.09 28.29 17.84
CA GLN A 451 5.41 28.61 19.10
C GLN A 451 4.15 29.45 18.91
N ASP A 452 4.19 30.41 17.97
CA ASP A 452 3.03 31.20 17.61
C ASP A 452 1.90 30.33 17.03
N LEU A 453 2.22 29.41 16.11
CA LEU A 453 1.23 28.46 15.56
C LEU A 453 0.61 27.59 16.66
N ILE A 454 1.43 27.11 17.61
CA ILE A 454 0.93 26.33 18.76
C ILE A 454 -0.12 27.11 19.54
N GLY A 455 0.10 28.42 19.74
CA GLY A 455 -0.85 29.29 20.44
C GLY A 455 -2.18 29.40 19.69
N MET A 456 -2.14 29.68 18.39
CA MET A 456 -3.35 29.86 17.58
C MET A 456 -4.13 28.55 17.41
N PHE A 457 -3.45 27.41 17.21
CA PHE A 457 -4.08 26.09 17.23
C PHE A 457 -4.84 25.82 18.53
N SER A 458 -4.24 26.19 19.67
CA SER A 458 -4.87 25.96 20.98
C SER A 458 -6.16 26.77 21.13
N LEU A 459 -6.20 28.01 20.63
CA LEU A 459 -7.41 28.84 20.62
C LEU A 459 -8.47 28.28 19.66
N ALA A 460 -8.08 27.91 18.43
CA ALA A 460 -9.01 27.36 17.44
C ALA A 460 -9.64 26.04 17.93
N ILE A 461 -8.85 25.14 18.52
CA ILE A 461 -9.35 23.87 19.11
C ILE A 461 -10.35 24.17 20.23
N GLU A 462 -10.06 25.15 21.08
CA GLU A 462 -10.97 25.51 22.18
C GLU A 462 -12.26 26.14 21.67
N ALA A 463 -12.18 27.01 20.65
CA ALA A 463 -13.35 27.60 20.01
C ALA A 463 -14.28 26.54 19.41
N VAL A 464 -13.71 25.57 18.66
CA VAL A 464 -14.48 24.44 18.08
C VAL A 464 -15.05 23.55 19.18
N ARG A 465 -14.28 23.23 20.23
CA ARG A 465 -14.77 22.41 21.35
C ARG A 465 -15.97 23.05 22.01
N LYS A 466 -15.88 24.33 22.35
CA LYS A 466 -16.95 25.08 23.01
C LYS A 466 -18.15 25.30 22.10
N SER A 467 -17.97 25.48 20.80
CA SER A 467 -19.10 25.65 19.87
C SER A 467 -19.93 24.37 19.76
N ILE A 468 -19.28 23.19 19.76
CA ILE A 468 -19.96 21.89 19.79
C ILE A 468 -20.66 21.67 21.13
N GLU A 469 -20.01 21.97 22.25
CA GLU A 469 -20.61 21.85 23.59
C GLU A 469 -21.81 22.80 23.78
N ALA A 470 -21.72 24.02 23.25
CA ALA A 470 -22.81 24.98 23.21
C ALA A 470 -23.99 24.43 22.38
N LEU A 471 -23.71 23.80 21.24
CA LEU A 471 -24.74 23.20 20.38
C LEU A 471 -25.44 22.02 21.07
N ASP A 472 -24.69 21.20 21.81
CA ASP A 472 -25.26 20.09 22.57
C ASP A 472 -26.18 20.59 23.68
N THR A 473 -25.65 21.45 24.54
CA THR A 473 -26.33 21.92 25.77
C THR A 473 -27.29 23.09 25.54
N ALA A 474 -27.30 23.69 24.35
CA ALA A 474 -27.98 24.96 24.05
C ALA A 474 -27.58 26.10 25.01
N SER A 475 -26.31 26.12 25.44
CA SER A 475 -25.79 27.09 26.41
C SER A 475 -25.43 28.42 25.75
N LEU A 476 -26.17 29.48 26.12
CA LEU A 476 -25.89 30.85 25.66
C LEU A 476 -24.55 31.39 26.20
N SER A 477 -24.13 30.96 27.39
CA SER A 477 -22.86 31.41 27.97
C SER A 477 -21.67 30.84 27.21
N LEU A 478 -21.71 29.54 26.87
CA LEU A 478 -20.67 28.91 26.06
C LEU A 478 -20.60 29.52 24.66
N ALA A 479 -21.76 29.81 24.05
CA ALA A 479 -21.80 30.49 22.76
C ALA A 479 -21.16 31.88 22.80
N GLN A 480 -21.38 32.67 23.87
CA GLN A 480 -20.71 33.97 24.06
C GLN A 480 -19.19 33.82 24.24
N GLU A 481 -18.74 32.81 24.98
CA GLU A 481 -17.31 32.53 25.13
C GLU A 481 -16.64 32.16 23.79
N VAL A 482 -17.36 31.52 22.85
CA VAL A 482 -16.85 31.26 21.50
C VAL A 482 -16.66 32.56 20.72
N THR A 483 -17.59 33.51 20.81
CA THR A 483 -17.44 34.84 20.20
C THR A 483 -16.22 35.58 20.76
N GLU A 484 -15.97 35.49 22.07
CA GLU A 484 -14.76 36.07 22.68
C GLU A 484 -13.48 35.40 22.18
N LEU A 485 -13.50 34.08 21.96
CA LEU A 485 -12.37 33.34 21.41
C LEU A 485 -12.09 33.68 19.95
N GLU A 486 -13.11 33.83 19.11
CA GLU A 486 -12.96 34.27 17.71
C GLU A 486 -12.29 35.64 17.65
N SER A 487 -12.74 36.60 18.47
CA SER A 487 -12.16 37.94 18.47
C SER A 487 -10.68 37.92 18.91
N LEU A 488 -10.28 36.95 19.74
CA LEU A 488 -8.87 36.72 20.09
C LEU A 488 -8.08 36.07 18.95
N ILE A 489 -8.71 35.20 18.16
CA ILE A 489 -8.11 34.53 17.00
C ILE A 489 -7.83 35.55 15.89
N ASP A 490 -8.76 36.43 15.58
CA ASP A 490 -8.60 37.53 14.61
C ASP A 490 -7.44 38.46 15.00
N ASP A 491 -7.47 38.92 16.25
CA ASP A 491 -6.42 39.75 16.82
C ASP A 491 -5.04 39.06 16.76
N MET A 492 -5.03 37.74 16.91
CA MET A 492 -3.82 36.93 16.84
C MET A 492 -3.36 36.80 15.39
N GLU A 493 -4.26 36.61 14.43
CA GLU A 493 -3.96 36.51 13.01
C GLU A 493 -3.12 37.69 12.52
N ASP A 494 -3.61 38.91 12.77
CA ASP A 494 -2.94 40.16 12.39
C ASP A 494 -1.56 40.28 13.04
N LYS A 495 -1.46 39.99 14.35
CA LYS A 495 -0.20 40.03 15.09
C LYS A 495 0.79 39.00 14.56
N LEU A 496 0.34 37.79 14.22
CA LEU A 496 1.17 36.72 13.71
C LEU A 496 1.68 37.02 12.30
N ARG A 497 0.85 37.59 11.43
CA ARG A 497 1.25 38.05 10.09
C ARG A 497 2.35 39.12 10.19
N GLN A 498 2.16 40.14 11.04
CA GLN A 498 3.16 41.19 11.25
C GLN A 498 4.47 40.64 11.83
N LYS A 499 4.40 39.77 12.84
CA LYS A 499 5.58 39.10 13.41
C LYS A 499 6.33 38.28 12.35
N HIS A 500 5.62 37.60 11.46
CA HIS A 500 6.26 36.79 10.43
C HIS A 500 6.95 37.65 9.36
N ILE A 501 6.37 38.78 8.96
CA ILE A 501 7.04 39.75 8.08
C ILE A 501 8.36 40.23 8.70
N ALA A 502 8.38 40.50 10.01
CA ALA A 502 9.61 40.86 10.71
C ALA A 502 10.68 39.74 10.67
N ARG A 503 10.27 38.47 10.79
CA ARG A 503 11.18 37.31 10.68
C ARG A 503 11.78 37.16 9.28
N LEU A 504 10.98 37.41 8.24
CA LEU A 504 11.45 37.41 6.85
C LEU A 504 12.47 38.53 6.64
N ASN A 505 12.19 39.75 7.12
CA ASN A 505 13.12 40.88 7.03
C ASN A 505 14.43 40.66 7.79
N ALA A 506 14.38 39.89 8.88
CA ALA A 506 15.53 39.51 9.70
C ALA A 506 16.29 38.27 9.16
N ASN A 507 15.87 37.68 8.04
CA ASN A 507 16.39 36.41 7.50
C ASN A 507 16.32 35.21 8.48
N GLU A 508 15.36 35.23 9.41
CA GLU A 508 15.11 34.10 10.32
C GLU A 508 14.25 32.99 9.70
N CYS A 509 13.51 33.32 8.63
CA CYS A 509 12.66 32.41 7.85
C CYS A 509 12.92 32.64 6.34
N SER A 510 12.76 31.58 5.54
CA SER A 510 12.82 31.69 4.07
C SER A 510 11.49 32.23 3.49
N GLY A 511 11.52 32.76 2.27
CA GLY A 511 10.28 33.20 1.59
C GLY A 511 9.25 32.08 1.42
N ALA A 512 9.69 30.85 1.15
CA ALA A 512 8.82 29.68 1.09
C ALA A 512 8.18 29.36 2.46
N ALA A 513 8.91 29.57 3.55
CA ALA A 513 8.36 29.45 4.91
C ALA A 513 7.30 30.53 5.21
N GLY A 514 7.41 31.70 4.58
CA GLY A 514 6.44 32.79 4.67
C GLY A 514 5.06 32.44 4.13
N ILE A 515 5.02 31.76 2.97
CA ILE A 515 3.76 31.33 2.34
C ILE A 515 3.08 30.28 3.23
N VAL A 516 3.80 29.21 3.56
CA VAL A 516 3.28 28.12 4.41
C VAL A 516 2.76 28.65 5.75
N TYR A 517 3.53 29.49 6.44
CA TYR A 517 3.14 30.01 7.74
C TYR A 517 1.85 30.85 7.68
N THR A 518 1.78 31.75 6.71
CA THR A 518 0.65 32.68 6.59
C THR A 518 -0.62 31.94 6.19
N ASP A 519 -0.51 30.94 5.32
CA ASP A 519 -1.65 30.14 4.88
C ASP A 519 -2.17 29.24 6.01
N ILE A 520 -1.29 28.69 6.87
CA ILE A 520 -1.73 27.96 8.08
C ILE A 520 -2.48 28.90 9.02
N VAL A 521 -1.96 30.11 9.26
CA VAL A 521 -2.60 31.12 10.11
C VAL A 521 -3.99 31.48 9.58
N SER A 522 -4.13 31.72 8.27
CA SER A 522 -5.44 32.03 7.68
C SER A 522 -6.44 30.86 7.75
N ASN A 523 -5.98 29.61 7.62
CA ASN A 523 -6.90 28.47 7.80
C ASN A 523 -7.34 28.31 9.26
N LEU A 524 -6.48 28.65 10.24
CA LEU A 524 -6.86 28.61 11.65
C LEU A 524 -7.86 29.72 12.02
N GLU A 525 -7.74 30.89 11.41
CA GLU A 525 -8.73 31.97 11.57
C GLU A 525 -10.10 31.56 11.01
N ARG A 526 -10.16 31.05 9.78
CA ARG A 526 -11.40 30.52 9.20
C ARG A 526 -12.06 29.40 10.01
N ILE A 527 -11.26 28.56 10.69
CA ILE A 527 -11.81 27.57 11.64
C ILE A 527 -12.51 28.27 12.82
N GLY A 528 -11.94 29.38 13.30
CA GLY A 528 -12.57 30.27 14.27
C GLY A 528 -13.89 30.85 13.77
N ASP A 529 -13.93 31.36 12.53
CA ASP A 529 -15.15 31.89 11.89
C ASP A 529 -16.27 30.85 11.86
N HIS A 530 -15.95 29.62 11.45
CA HIS A 530 -16.93 28.54 11.42
C HIS A 530 -17.37 28.11 12.82
N ALA A 531 -16.48 28.16 13.81
CA ALA A 531 -16.85 27.93 15.21
C ALA A 531 -17.83 28.99 15.74
N VAL A 532 -17.62 30.28 15.42
CA VAL A 532 -18.53 31.35 15.84
C VAL A 532 -19.87 31.29 15.08
N ASN A 533 -19.89 30.90 13.81
CA ASN A 533 -21.15 30.67 13.07
C ASN A 533 -22.04 29.61 13.77
N ILE A 534 -21.43 28.53 14.25
CA ILE A 534 -22.14 27.50 15.04
C ILE A 534 -22.68 28.11 16.34
N ALA A 535 -21.90 28.94 17.03
CA ALA A 535 -22.32 29.61 18.26
C ALA A 535 -23.45 30.63 18.04
N ASP A 536 -23.38 31.44 16.98
CA ASP A 536 -24.37 32.45 16.62
C ASP A 536 -25.73 31.83 16.32
N SER A 537 -25.73 30.61 15.75
CA SER A 537 -26.95 29.83 15.53
C SER A 537 -27.73 29.55 16.83
N ILE A 538 -27.03 29.51 17.98
CA ILE A 538 -27.59 29.28 19.31
C ILE A 538 -28.04 30.61 19.94
N LEU A 539 -27.27 31.68 19.73
CA LEU A 539 -27.61 33.04 20.18
C LEU A 539 -28.82 33.63 19.43
N GLY A 540 -29.20 33.03 18.30
CA GLY A 540 -30.27 33.52 17.44
C GLY A 540 -29.88 34.74 16.63
N ILE A 541 -28.58 34.99 16.48
CA ILE A 541 -28.01 36.03 15.63
C ILE A 541 -28.05 35.51 14.19
N ARG A 542 -28.57 36.30 13.26
CA ARG A 542 -28.62 35.97 11.84
C ARG A 542 -27.71 36.93 11.08
N HIS A 543 -26.78 36.38 10.31
CA HIS A 543 -25.96 37.12 9.34
C HIS A 543 -26.59 37.12 7.95
#